data_AF-A0A7D5RD99-F1
#
_entry.id   AF-A0A7D5RD99-F1
#
_cell.length_a   1.000
_cell.length_b   1.000
_cell.length_c   1.000
_cell.angle_alpha   90.00
_cell.angle_beta   90.00
_cell.angle_gamma   90.00
#
_symmetry.space_group_name_H-M   'P 1'
#
loop_
_entity.id
_entity.type
_entity.pdbx_description
1 polymer ?
#
loop_
_entity_poly.entity_id
_entity_poly.type
_entity_poly.pdbx_seq_one_letter_code
_entity_poly.pdbx_strand_id
1 'polypeptide(L)'
;MSAQSDRLGRMPSLGSLAKISVGLILVAIVSSAFVYAETSTVVVNGISYDVDYTGTEVTVSSITADADFVSLIIEVDVTGSPGTLDITLDRNFFDSVYQGEDDDFIVLVDGDEPEYSETNTSDQSRTLSISLPFGTEEIEIIGSQFGSSEDTPVEEEEVTQPEEEVTPPVEEEEVIQPEEEEVTIPTPIEKPVDEKPKTECGPGTILKDGVCILDERCGPGTVLEDGECVVEPVTESEVAPQGLGKQLVIGVVAGFIIAGIVGLVLAIMSKASKSSK
;
A
#
# COMPACT_ATOMS: atom_id res chain seq x y z
N MET A 1 33.74 -61.69 29.24
CA MET A 1 33.48 -60.44 28.51
C MET A 1 32.70 -60.81 27.27
N SER A 2 31.39 -60.59 27.26
CA SER A 2 30.54 -60.82 26.09
C SER A 2 29.64 -59.60 25.95
N ALA A 3 29.93 -58.78 24.95
CA ALA A 3 29.13 -57.65 24.56
C ALA A 3 27.90 -58.15 23.78
N GLN A 4 26.70 -57.85 24.26
CA GLN A 4 25.50 -57.87 23.41
C GLN A 4 25.15 -56.43 23.06
N SER A 5 25.49 -56.07 21.82
CA SER A 5 25.01 -54.88 21.13
C SER A 5 23.67 -55.24 20.50
N ASP A 6 22.58 -55.01 21.22
CA ASP A 6 21.22 -55.11 20.69
C ASP A 6 20.54 -53.74 20.79
N ARG A 7 20.84 -52.86 19.83
CA ARG A 7 19.96 -51.75 19.45
C ARG A 7 20.00 -51.55 17.94
N LEU A 8 19.55 -52.57 17.19
CA LEU A 8 19.12 -52.34 15.81
C LEU A 8 17.81 -51.54 15.86
N GLY A 9 17.87 -50.31 15.35
CA GLY A 9 16.71 -49.43 15.24
C GLY A 9 15.56 -50.11 14.50
N ARG A 10 14.37 -50.00 15.08
CA ARG A 10 13.10 -50.49 14.54
C ARG A 10 12.87 -49.84 13.18
N MET A 11 13.05 -50.60 12.09
CA MET A 11 12.75 -50.11 10.75
C MET A 11 11.23 -49.87 10.62
N PRO A 12 10.80 -48.71 10.12
CA PRO A 12 9.37 -48.43 9.90
C PRO A 12 8.80 -49.39 8.85
N SER A 13 7.56 -49.82 9.06
CA SER A 13 6.86 -50.71 8.12
C SER A 13 6.57 -49.99 6.80
N LEU A 14 6.43 -50.73 5.69
CA LEU A 14 6.13 -50.16 4.37
C LEU A 14 4.86 -49.27 4.38
N GLY A 15 3.87 -49.60 5.20
CA GLY A 15 2.67 -48.76 5.37
C GLY A 15 2.94 -47.43 6.08
N SER A 16 3.98 -47.35 6.92
CA SER A 16 4.41 -46.11 7.57
C SER A 16 5.23 -45.23 6.61
N LEU A 17 6.05 -45.85 5.75
CA LEU A 17 6.82 -45.13 4.72
C LEU A 17 5.91 -44.48 3.67
N ALA A 18 4.82 -45.15 3.26
CA ALA A 18 3.85 -44.59 2.33
C ALA A 18 3.13 -43.35 2.91
N LYS A 19 2.78 -43.35 4.21
CA LYS A 19 2.14 -42.20 4.87
C LYS A 19 3.08 -41.01 5.03
N ILE A 20 4.35 -41.26 5.34
CA ILE A 20 5.38 -40.22 5.42
C ILE A 20 5.63 -39.62 4.02
N SER A 21 5.66 -40.46 2.98
CA SER A 21 5.78 -40.01 1.58
C SER A 21 4.62 -39.14 1.13
N VAL A 22 3.37 -39.50 1.43
CA VAL A 22 2.20 -38.69 1.06
C VAL A 22 2.17 -37.39 1.85
N GLY A 23 2.50 -37.43 3.15
CA GLY A 23 2.60 -36.23 3.98
C GLY A 23 3.66 -35.25 3.48
N LEU A 24 4.84 -35.73 3.06
CA LEU A 24 5.89 -34.87 2.50
C LEU A 24 5.52 -34.28 1.14
N ILE A 25 4.81 -35.02 0.29
CA ILE A 25 4.31 -34.49 -0.99
C ILE A 25 3.23 -33.42 -0.74
N LEU A 26 2.32 -33.63 0.21
CA LEU A 26 1.32 -32.63 0.59
C LEU A 26 1.97 -31.38 1.20
N VAL A 27 2.97 -31.52 2.07
CA VAL A 27 3.73 -30.39 2.62
C VAL A 27 4.48 -29.63 1.53
N ALA A 28 5.10 -30.34 0.57
CA ALA A 28 5.80 -29.70 -0.55
C ALA A 28 4.85 -28.95 -1.51
N ILE A 29 3.63 -29.46 -1.74
CA ILE A 29 2.61 -28.77 -2.54
C ILE A 29 2.08 -27.53 -1.82
N VAL A 30 1.99 -27.55 -0.48
CA VAL A 30 1.57 -26.38 0.31
C VAL A 30 2.68 -25.32 0.40
N SER A 31 3.95 -25.70 0.30
CA SER A 31 5.09 -24.77 0.41
C SER A 31 5.50 -24.04 -0.87
N SER A 32 4.85 -24.25 -2.01
CA SER A 32 5.26 -23.62 -3.29
C SER A 32 4.55 -22.31 -3.65
N ALA A 33 3.68 -21.78 -2.79
CA ALA A 33 3.12 -20.44 -2.93
C ALA A 33 3.88 -19.45 -2.03
N PHE A 34 5.19 -19.31 -2.25
CA PHE A 34 5.86 -18.09 -1.80
C PHE A 34 5.44 -17.00 -2.77
N VAL A 35 4.39 -16.27 -2.41
CA VAL A 35 4.05 -15.02 -3.11
C VAL A 35 5.14 -14.04 -2.70
N TYR A 36 6.02 -13.72 -3.64
CA TYR A 36 7.02 -12.67 -3.43
C TYR A 36 6.30 -11.34 -3.61
N ALA A 37 6.12 -10.60 -2.51
CA ALA A 37 5.70 -9.21 -2.58
C ALA A 37 6.82 -8.37 -3.22
N GLU A 38 6.42 -7.48 -4.11
CA GLU A 38 7.24 -6.36 -4.55
C GLU A 38 7.12 -5.23 -3.52
N THR A 39 8.13 -4.38 -3.44
CA THR A 39 8.19 -3.29 -2.47
C THR A 39 8.41 -1.98 -3.22
N SER A 40 7.64 -0.95 -2.90
CA SER A 40 7.88 0.44 -3.34
C SER A 40 8.13 1.33 -2.14
N THR A 41 9.07 2.27 -2.26
CA THR A 41 9.33 3.25 -1.21
C THR A 41 8.49 4.50 -1.45
N VAL A 42 7.68 4.87 -0.46
CA VAL A 42 6.85 6.08 -0.45
C VAL A 42 7.49 7.10 0.49
N VAL A 43 7.54 8.37 0.07
CA VAL A 43 8.08 9.47 0.89
C VAL A 43 6.97 10.42 1.30
N VAL A 44 6.78 10.59 2.60
CA VAL A 44 5.85 11.59 3.17
C VAL A 44 6.59 12.39 4.23
N ASN A 45 6.50 13.72 4.19
CA ASN A 45 7.18 14.63 5.13
C ASN A 45 8.70 14.38 5.28
N GLY A 46 9.35 13.88 4.23
CA GLY A 46 10.79 13.58 4.23
C GLY A 46 11.16 12.23 4.87
N ILE A 47 10.19 11.43 5.29
CA ILE A 47 10.37 10.09 5.85
C ILE A 47 10.00 9.07 4.78
N SER A 48 10.80 8.02 4.67
CA SER A 48 10.60 6.94 3.71
C SER A 48 9.96 5.73 4.39
N TYR A 49 8.92 5.20 3.74
CA TYR A 49 8.19 4.01 4.16
C TYR A 49 8.19 3.01 3.01
N ASP A 50 8.42 1.75 3.33
CA ASP A 50 8.35 0.67 2.35
C ASP A 50 6.93 0.09 2.35
N VAL A 51 6.35 -0.04 1.17
CA VAL A 51 5.00 -0.58 0.96
C VAL A 51 5.11 -1.84 0.13
N ASP A 52 4.67 -2.95 0.72
CA ASP A 52 4.68 -4.26 0.10
C ASP A 52 3.36 -4.52 -0.66
N TYR A 53 3.46 -5.07 -1.86
CA TYR A 53 2.30 -5.40 -2.70
C TYR A 53 2.54 -6.59 -3.62
N THR A 54 1.47 -7.19 -4.12
CA THR A 54 1.49 -8.23 -5.14
C THR A 54 0.44 -7.96 -6.20
N GLY A 55 0.87 -7.90 -7.46
CA GLY A 55 -0.02 -7.74 -8.61
C GLY A 55 -0.23 -9.06 -9.36
N THR A 56 -1.47 -9.42 -9.66
CA THR A 56 -1.84 -10.47 -10.62
C THR A 56 -2.45 -9.82 -11.85
N GLU A 57 -1.78 -9.93 -13.01
CA GLU A 57 -2.14 -9.21 -14.24
C GLU A 57 -2.11 -7.66 -14.08
N VAL A 58 -1.39 -7.18 -13.06
CA VAL A 58 -1.20 -5.77 -12.69
C VAL A 58 0.30 -5.52 -12.55
N THR A 59 0.79 -4.45 -13.17
CA THR A 59 2.13 -3.91 -12.93
C THR A 59 1.99 -2.58 -12.21
N VAL A 60 2.70 -2.37 -11.09
CA VAL A 60 2.71 -1.09 -10.38
C VAL A 60 3.93 -0.28 -10.86
N SER A 61 3.69 0.93 -11.33
CA SER A 61 4.74 1.84 -11.81
C SER A 61 5.30 2.70 -10.68
N SER A 62 4.41 3.22 -9.83
CA SER A 62 4.78 4.09 -8.72
C SER A 62 3.72 4.03 -7.61
N ILE A 63 4.15 4.34 -6.39
CA ILE A 63 3.26 4.63 -5.25
C ILE A 63 3.75 5.95 -4.65
N THR A 64 2.85 6.94 -4.58
CA THR A 64 3.16 8.27 -4.08
C THR A 64 2.14 8.70 -3.04
N ALA A 65 2.57 9.49 -2.05
CA ALA A 65 1.67 10.02 -1.04
C ALA A 65 1.21 11.42 -1.42
N ASP A 66 -0.09 11.65 -1.34
CA ASP A 66 -0.69 12.97 -1.32
C ASP A 66 -1.01 13.34 0.13
N ALA A 67 -0.13 14.17 0.72
CA ALA A 67 -0.27 14.61 2.11
C ALA A 67 -1.41 15.61 2.33
N ASP A 68 -1.86 16.30 1.27
CA ASP A 68 -2.94 17.28 1.37
C ASP A 68 -4.31 16.58 1.45
N PHE A 69 -4.44 15.41 0.82
CA PHE A 69 -5.65 14.58 0.84
C PHE A 69 -5.57 13.33 1.73
N VAL A 70 -4.40 13.05 2.30
CA VAL A 70 -4.13 11.85 3.11
C VAL A 70 -4.47 10.59 2.31
N SER A 71 -3.88 10.51 1.11
CA SER A 71 -4.10 9.40 0.19
C SER A 71 -2.81 8.88 -0.45
N LEU A 72 -2.84 7.63 -0.89
CA LEU A 72 -1.81 7.03 -1.72
C LEU A 72 -2.30 6.99 -3.17
N ILE A 73 -1.55 7.59 -4.07
CA ILE A 73 -1.77 7.53 -5.53
C ILE A 73 -0.83 6.48 -6.11
N ILE A 74 -1.42 5.49 -6.76
CA ILE A 74 -0.74 4.31 -7.30
C ILE A 74 -0.97 4.27 -8.81
N GLU A 75 0.11 4.45 -9.57
CA GLU A 75 0.06 4.32 -11.03
C GLU A 75 0.27 2.85 -11.42
N VAL A 76 -0.62 2.32 -12.24
CA VAL A 76 -0.64 0.89 -12.63
C VAL A 76 -0.81 0.69 -14.13
N ASP A 77 -0.43 -0.49 -14.61
CA ASP A 77 -0.81 -1.03 -15.92
C ASP A 77 -1.50 -2.37 -15.70
N VAL A 78 -2.80 -2.45 -16.02
CA VAL A 78 -3.61 -3.66 -15.85
C VAL A 78 -3.87 -4.33 -17.19
N THR A 79 -3.24 -5.48 -17.37
CA THR A 79 -3.30 -6.28 -18.60
C THR A 79 -4.40 -7.35 -18.60
N GLY A 80 -5.04 -7.57 -17.45
CA GLY A 80 -6.05 -8.60 -17.18
C GLY A 80 -7.43 -8.08 -16.80
N SER A 81 -8.43 -8.95 -16.75
CA SER A 81 -9.76 -8.59 -16.20
C SER A 81 -10.46 -9.79 -15.54
N PRO A 82 -10.59 -9.81 -14.20
CA PRO A 82 -10.02 -8.83 -13.28
C PRO A 82 -8.50 -9.03 -13.11
N GLY A 83 -7.75 -7.93 -13.14
CA GLY A 83 -6.46 -7.88 -12.46
C GLY A 83 -6.69 -7.78 -10.94
N THR A 84 -5.68 -8.08 -10.14
CA THR A 84 -5.78 -7.94 -8.67
C THR A 84 -4.52 -7.33 -8.11
N LEU A 85 -4.68 -6.32 -7.26
CA LEU A 85 -3.62 -5.75 -6.44
C LEU A 85 -3.90 -6.08 -4.98
N ASP A 86 -3.00 -6.83 -4.35
CA ASP A 86 -2.96 -6.96 -2.90
C ASP A 86 -1.87 -6.02 -2.36
N ILE A 87 -2.23 -5.05 -1.54
CA ILE A 87 -1.31 -4.04 -0.98
C ILE A 87 -1.38 -4.07 0.54
N THR A 88 -0.22 -4.13 1.20
CA THR A 88 -0.10 -4.16 2.66
C THR A 88 0.39 -2.83 3.18
N LEU A 89 -0.43 -2.21 4.03
CA LEU A 89 -0.21 -0.91 4.63
C LEU A 89 0.18 -1.10 6.09
N ASP A 90 1.36 -0.58 6.47
CA ASP A 90 1.75 -0.46 7.88
C ASP A 90 0.91 0.65 8.54
N ARG A 91 0.24 0.34 9.65
CA ARG A 91 -0.65 1.29 10.34
C ARG A 91 0.11 2.48 10.94
N ASN A 92 1.40 2.33 11.22
CA ASN A 92 2.26 3.43 11.64
C ASN A 92 2.66 4.32 10.46
N PHE A 93 2.51 3.86 9.21
CA PHE A 93 2.76 4.65 8.01
C PHE A 93 1.48 5.30 7.48
N PHE A 94 0.42 4.52 7.25
CA PHE A 94 -0.79 5.00 6.59
C PHE A 94 -1.99 4.21 7.08
N ASP A 95 -3.01 4.92 7.57
CA ASP A 95 -4.14 4.29 8.23
C ASP A 95 -5.43 5.12 8.08
N SER A 96 -6.57 4.44 8.10
CA SER A 96 -7.93 4.98 8.25
C SER A 96 -8.52 4.61 9.62
N VAL A 97 -8.69 5.60 10.49
CA VAL A 97 -9.15 5.45 11.87
C VAL A 97 -10.12 6.57 12.20
N TYR A 98 -11.24 6.21 12.83
CA TYR A 98 -12.24 7.16 13.30
C TYR A 98 -12.55 6.93 14.78
N GLN A 99 -12.35 7.97 15.60
CA GLN A 99 -12.54 7.90 17.06
C GLN A 99 -11.74 6.79 17.77
N GLY A 100 -10.57 6.43 17.22
CA GLY A 100 -9.68 5.42 17.79
C GLY A 100 -10.02 3.98 17.41
N GLU A 101 -11.02 3.78 16.56
CA GLU A 101 -11.39 2.47 16.00
C GLU A 101 -11.06 2.45 14.50
N ASP A 102 -10.82 1.25 13.97
CA ASP A 102 -10.57 1.05 12.54
C ASP A 102 -11.77 1.57 11.74
N ASP A 103 -11.48 2.43 10.77
CA ASP A 103 -12.44 2.87 9.77
C ASP A 103 -12.02 2.32 8.40
N ASP A 104 -12.97 2.23 7.49
CA ASP A 104 -12.71 1.69 6.15
C ASP A 104 -11.81 2.68 5.39
N PHE A 105 -10.93 2.16 4.53
CA PHE A 105 -10.29 3.00 3.52
C PHE A 105 -11.31 3.36 2.44
N ILE A 106 -11.14 4.51 1.80
CA ILE A 106 -11.87 4.80 0.55
C ILE A 106 -10.92 4.48 -0.59
N VAL A 107 -11.34 3.62 -1.51
CA VAL A 107 -10.54 3.22 -2.67
C VAL A 107 -11.23 3.73 -3.93
N LEU A 108 -10.48 4.38 -4.80
CA LEU A 108 -10.92 4.83 -6.12
C LEU A 108 -10.01 4.19 -7.18
N VAL A 109 -10.61 3.75 -8.28
CA VAL A 109 -9.95 3.15 -9.44
C VAL A 109 -10.40 3.95 -10.65
N ASP A 110 -9.47 4.70 -11.25
CA ASP A 110 -9.74 5.73 -12.26
C ASP A 110 -10.89 6.70 -11.85
N GLY A 111 -11.01 6.97 -10.55
CA GLY A 111 -12.04 7.85 -9.95
C GLY A 111 -13.37 7.17 -9.58
N ASP A 112 -13.55 5.89 -9.87
CA ASP A 112 -14.74 5.11 -9.50
C ASP A 112 -14.46 4.18 -8.30
N GLU A 113 -15.47 3.90 -7.47
CA GLU A 113 -15.32 2.99 -6.32
C GLU A 113 -15.34 1.51 -6.78
N PRO A 114 -14.27 0.73 -6.56
CA PRO A 114 -14.20 -0.67 -6.98
C PRO A 114 -14.77 -1.61 -5.91
N GLU A 115 -14.85 -2.90 -6.25
CA GLU A 115 -14.96 -3.96 -5.24
C GLU A 115 -13.56 -4.23 -4.66
N TYR A 116 -13.42 -4.10 -3.34
CA TYR A 116 -12.20 -4.46 -2.62
C TYR A 116 -12.53 -5.10 -1.26
N SER A 117 -11.53 -5.72 -0.62
CA SER A 117 -11.69 -6.27 0.73
C SER A 117 -10.42 -6.14 1.55
N GLU A 118 -10.56 -5.95 2.87
CA GLU A 118 -9.46 -6.14 3.81
C GLU A 118 -9.30 -7.63 4.12
N THR A 119 -8.17 -8.23 3.73
CA THR A 119 -7.96 -9.69 3.83
C THR A 119 -7.10 -10.11 5.02
N ASN A 120 -6.30 -9.18 5.56
CA ASN A 120 -5.44 -9.42 6.71
C ASN A 120 -5.26 -8.13 7.50
N THR A 121 -5.94 -8.05 8.65
CA THR A 121 -5.94 -6.86 9.51
C THR A 121 -5.41 -7.25 10.88
N SER A 122 -4.44 -6.48 11.36
CA SER A 122 -3.80 -6.63 12.66
C SER A 122 -3.52 -5.26 13.29
N ASP A 123 -3.03 -5.26 14.52
CA ASP A 123 -2.60 -4.03 15.20
C ASP A 123 -1.38 -3.35 14.52
N GLN A 124 -0.76 -3.98 13.52
CA GLN A 124 0.46 -3.46 12.86
C GLN A 124 0.26 -3.14 11.39
N SER A 125 -0.63 -3.86 10.70
CA SER A 125 -0.84 -3.68 9.26
C SER A 125 -2.25 -4.06 8.83
N ARG A 126 -2.64 -3.53 7.66
CA ARG A 126 -3.85 -3.89 6.92
C ARG A 126 -3.52 -4.22 5.48
N THR A 127 -4.05 -5.32 4.96
CA THR A 127 -3.89 -5.70 3.56
C THR A 127 -5.19 -5.51 2.80
N LEU A 128 -5.18 -4.64 1.78
CA LEU A 128 -6.29 -4.44 0.86
C LEU A 128 -6.09 -5.33 -0.37
N SER A 129 -7.15 -6.03 -0.79
CA SER A 129 -7.23 -6.79 -2.03
C SER A 129 -8.23 -6.11 -2.96
N ILE A 130 -7.74 -5.54 -4.06
CA ILE A 130 -8.50 -4.66 -4.95
C ILE A 130 -8.62 -5.32 -6.33
N SER A 131 -9.86 -5.48 -6.82
CA SER A 131 -10.13 -6.03 -8.15
C SER A 131 -10.13 -4.93 -9.20
N LEU A 132 -9.29 -5.04 -10.23
CA LEU A 132 -9.05 -3.99 -11.22
C LEU A 132 -9.55 -4.37 -12.62
N PRO A 133 -10.32 -3.49 -13.30
CA PRO A 133 -10.65 -3.63 -14.71
C PRO A 133 -9.41 -3.59 -15.63
N PHE A 134 -9.52 -4.19 -16.82
CA PHE A 134 -8.49 -4.06 -17.86
C PHE A 134 -8.29 -2.60 -18.26
N GLY A 135 -7.04 -2.18 -18.37
CA GLY A 135 -6.69 -0.81 -18.76
C GLY A 135 -6.83 0.23 -17.66
N THR A 136 -6.99 -0.20 -16.40
CA THR A 136 -6.87 0.71 -15.25
C THR A 136 -5.48 1.35 -15.24
N GLU A 137 -5.41 2.66 -14.98
CA GLU A 137 -4.16 3.43 -14.97
C GLU A 137 -3.83 4.00 -13.58
N GLU A 138 -4.84 4.29 -12.76
CA GLU A 138 -4.66 4.92 -11.45
C GLU A 138 -5.54 4.28 -10.37
N ILE A 139 -4.96 4.14 -9.17
CA ILE A 139 -5.68 3.78 -7.95
C ILE A 139 -5.37 4.84 -6.90
N GLU A 140 -6.38 5.35 -6.22
CA GLU A 140 -6.24 6.19 -5.04
C GLU A 140 -6.78 5.46 -3.81
N ILE A 141 -5.97 5.39 -2.76
CA ILE A 141 -6.39 4.85 -1.46
C ILE A 141 -6.35 6.00 -0.46
N ILE A 142 -7.51 6.39 0.06
CA ILE A 142 -7.68 7.51 0.98
C ILE A 142 -7.85 6.95 2.39
N GLY A 143 -7.08 7.51 3.33
CA GLY A 143 -7.13 7.18 4.75
C GLY A 143 -7.44 8.41 5.59
N SER A 144 -7.08 8.36 6.88
CA SER A 144 -7.28 9.46 7.82
C SER A 144 -5.98 10.01 8.39
N GLN A 145 -4.87 9.27 8.29
CA GLN A 145 -3.57 9.70 8.79
C GLN A 145 -2.39 9.07 8.03
N PHE A 146 -1.32 9.86 7.90
CA PHE A 146 0.03 9.35 7.73
C PHE A 146 0.74 9.27 9.09
N GLY A 147 1.72 8.39 9.18
CA GLY A 147 2.61 8.26 10.32
C GLY A 147 3.27 9.57 10.70
N SER A 148 3.17 9.94 11.98
CA SER A 148 3.95 11.02 12.56
C SER A 148 5.25 10.48 13.12
N SER A 149 6.34 11.22 12.95
CA SER A 149 7.69 10.89 13.42
C SER A 149 7.84 10.95 14.95
N GLU A 150 7.09 10.16 15.70
CA GLU A 150 7.21 10.14 17.18
C GLU A 150 8.09 9.01 17.72
N ASP A 151 8.69 8.18 16.86
CA ASP A 151 9.74 7.22 17.25
C ASP A 151 11.16 7.83 17.22
N THR A 152 11.31 9.05 17.74
CA THR A 152 12.62 9.46 18.25
C THR A 152 12.60 9.21 19.75
N PRO A 153 13.46 8.34 20.32
CA PRO A 153 13.49 8.15 21.76
C PRO A 153 13.91 9.48 22.39
N VAL A 154 12.96 10.19 22.98
CA VAL A 154 13.22 11.37 23.77
C VAL A 154 14.00 10.90 24.99
N GLU A 155 15.30 11.19 25.05
CA GLU A 155 16.05 11.14 26.30
C GLU A 155 15.30 12.03 27.30
N GLU A 156 14.82 11.44 28.39
CA GLU A 156 14.19 12.14 29.50
C GLU A 156 15.21 13.11 30.13
N GLU A 157 15.29 14.35 29.62
CA GLU A 157 15.85 15.43 30.41
C GLU A 157 14.81 15.85 31.46
N GLU A 158 15.10 15.47 32.70
CA GLU A 158 14.41 15.87 33.92
C GLU A 158 14.41 17.40 34.07
N VAL A 159 13.37 18.07 33.57
CA VAL A 159 13.13 19.50 33.81
C VAL A 159 12.43 19.66 35.15
N THR A 160 13.21 19.99 36.17
CA THR A 160 12.73 20.50 37.46
C THR A 160 11.99 21.83 37.26
N GLN A 161 10.67 21.83 37.48
CA GLN A 161 9.86 23.05 37.50
C GLN A 161 10.05 23.80 38.83
N PRO A 162 10.27 25.13 38.83
CA PRO A 162 10.06 25.94 40.02
C PRO A 162 8.57 26.24 40.18
N GLU A 163 8.06 25.91 41.37
CA GLU A 163 6.71 26.17 41.85
C GLU A 163 6.41 27.68 41.83
N GLU A 164 5.51 28.13 40.95
CA GLU A 164 5.10 29.54 40.87
C GLU A 164 3.91 29.80 41.80
N GLU A 165 4.08 30.82 42.64
CA GLU A 165 3.23 31.20 43.77
C GLU A 165 1.87 31.75 43.31
N VAL A 166 0.80 31.12 43.80
CA VAL A 166 -0.60 31.52 43.57
C VAL A 166 -0.88 32.85 44.25
N THR A 167 -1.22 33.88 43.47
CA THR A 167 -1.94 35.06 43.98
C THR A 167 -3.39 35.03 43.49
N PRO A 168 -4.38 35.27 44.37
CA PRO A 168 -5.79 35.25 43.98
C PRO A 168 -6.21 36.60 43.38
N PRO A 169 -7.07 36.63 42.34
CA PRO A 169 -7.82 37.83 42.01
C PRO A 169 -9.10 37.88 42.84
N VAL A 170 -9.36 39.09 43.38
CA VAL A 170 -10.52 39.49 44.19
C VAL A 170 -11.47 40.31 43.31
N GLU A 171 -12.77 39.98 43.41
CA GLU A 171 -13.99 40.80 43.13
C GLU A 171 -14.22 41.28 41.67
N GLU A 172 -15.43 41.47 41.13
CA GLU A 172 -16.83 41.45 41.57
C GLU A 172 -17.75 41.48 40.32
N GLU A 173 -19.06 41.24 40.53
CA GLU A 173 -20.23 41.63 39.68
C GLU A 173 -20.44 40.91 38.31
N GLU A 174 -21.64 40.53 37.86
CA GLU A 174 -23.04 40.65 38.31
C GLU A 174 -23.87 39.59 37.54
N VAL A 175 -24.93 39.04 38.15
CA VAL A 175 -25.84 38.05 37.54
C VAL A 175 -27.22 38.66 37.40
N ILE A 176 -27.73 38.95 36.19
CA ILE A 176 -29.19 38.92 35.91
C ILE A 176 -29.51 38.68 34.40
N GLN A 177 -30.02 37.47 34.13
CA GLN A 177 -31.10 36.98 33.23
C GLN A 177 -31.59 37.70 31.93
N PRO A 178 -32.22 36.95 31.00
CA PRO A 178 -32.47 37.33 29.60
C PRO A 178 -33.85 37.98 29.40
N GLU A 179 -33.97 38.83 28.38
CA GLU A 179 -35.25 39.39 27.91
C GLU A 179 -35.49 38.98 26.45
N GLU A 180 -36.60 38.26 26.25
CA GLU A 180 -37.23 37.99 24.95
C GLU A 180 -37.79 39.29 24.40
N GLU A 181 -37.55 39.61 23.11
CA GLU A 181 -38.40 40.54 22.39
C GLU A 181 -38.65 40.08 20.94
N GLU A 182 -39.84 39.50 20.79
CA GLU A 182 -40.84 39.69 19.74
C GLU A 182 -40.44 39.72 18.25
N VAL A 183 -40.90 38.65 17.59
CA VAL A 183 -41.14 38.49 16.16
C VAL A 183 -42.00 39.63 15.61
N THR A 184 -41.50 40.38 14.63
CA THR A 184 -42.35 41.06 13.65
C THR A 184 -41.87 40.83 12.21
N ILE A 185 -42.78 40.25 11.43
CA ILE A 185 -42.70 40.05 9.98
C ILE A 185 -43.06 41.39 9.32
N PRO A 186 -42.36 41.78 8.25
CA PRO A 186 -43.09 42.24 7.08
C PRO A 186 -42.71 41.51 5.79
N THR A 187 -43.75 41.28 5.00
CA THR A 187 -43.80 40.60 3.70
C THR A 187 -43.25 41.52 2.56
N PRO A 188 -43.22 41.08 1.29
CA PRO A 188 -42.03 41.04 0.44
C PRO A 188 -41.87 42.28 -0.47
N ILE A 189 -40.62 42.65 -0.76
CA ILE A 189 -40.29 43.60 -1.83
C ILE A 189 -39.37 42.89 -2.84
N GLU A 190 -39.78 42.95 -4.10
CA GLU A 190 -39.15 42.38 -5.27
C GLU A 190 -37.75 42.97 -5.54
N LYS A 191 -36.80 42.08 -5.89
CA LYS A 191 -35.65 42.18 -6.84
C LYS A 191 -34.89 43.53 -6.97
N PRO A 192 -33.54 43.52 -7.04
CA PRO A 192 -32.81 42.76 -8.06
C PRO A 192 -31.62 41.93 -7.56
N VAL A 193 -31.26 40.96 -8.39
CA VAL A 193 -30.09 40.08 -8.28
C VAL A 193 -28.83 40.94 -8.34
N ASP A 194 -28.07 40.97 -7.24
CA ASP A 194 -26.71 41.48 -7.21
C ASP A 194 -25.79 40.32 -7.58
N GLU A 195 -25.46 40.25 -8.87
CA GLU A 195 -24.58 39.23 -9.43
C GLU A 195 -23.13 39.62 -9.08
N LYS A 196 -22.66 39.08 -7.96
CA LYS A 196 -21.25 39.19 -7.55
C LYS A 196 -20.38 38.60 -8.68
N PRO A 197 -19.39 39.33 -9.23
CA PRO A 197 -18.57 38.80 -10.32
C PRO A 197 -17.80 37.58 -9.82
N LYS A 198 -17.95 36.44 -10.50
CA LYS A 198 -17.16 35.24 -10.25
C LYS A 198 -15.71 35.56 -10.64
N THR A 199 -14.84 35.75 -9.66
CA THR A 199 -13.40 36.01 -9.86
C THR A 199 -12.60 34.74 -10.14
N GLU A 200 -13.26 33.58 -10.13
CA GLU A 200 -12.64 32.28 -10.31
C GLU A 200 -13.36 31.55 -11.44
N CYS A 201 -12.56 31.15 -12.43
CA CYS A 201 -12.99 30.32 -13.54
C CYS A 201 -12.76 28.84 -13.18
N GLY A 202 -13.59 27.95 -13.71
CA GLY A 202 -13.45 26.51 -13.47
C GLY A 202 -12.18 25.93 -14.10
N PRO A 203 -11.79 24.70 -13.73
CA PRO A 203 -10.62 24.01 -14.30
C PRO A 203 -10.67 24.00 -15.83
N GLY A 204 -9.52 24.25 -16.46
CA GLY A 204 -9.38 24.36 -17.93
C GLY A 204 -9.75 25.71 -18.54
N THR A 205 -10.06 26.74 -17.74
CA THR A 205 -10.38 28.10 -18.23
C THR A 205 -9.62 29.20 -17.48
N ILE A 206 -9.22 30.25 -18.17
CA ILE A 206 -8.54 31.44 -17.64
C ILE A 206 -9.44 32.68 -17.70
N LEU A 207 -9.44 33.48 -16.64
CA LEU A 207 -10.20 34.73 -16.58
C LEU A 207 -9.49 35.81 -17.40
N LYS A 208 -10.09 36.24 -18.52
CA LYS A 208 -9.59 37.33 -19.37
C LYS A 208 -10.71 38.33 -19.62
N ASP A 209 -10.47 39.59 -19.25
CA ASP A 209 -11.44 40.70 -19.39
C ASP A 209 -12.82 40.43 -18.73
N GLY A 210 -12.83 39.69 -17.61
CA GLY A 210 -14.05 39.35 -16.88
C GLY A 210 -14.86 38.20 -17.49
N VAL A 211 -14.30 37.51 -18.50
CA VAL A 211 -14.89 36.34 -19.16
C VAL A 211 -13.94 35.15 -19.03
N CYS A 212 -14.47 33.98 -18.69
CA CYS A 212 -13.68 32.74 -18.69
C CYS A 212 -13.47 32.28 -20.13
N ILE A 213 -12.22 32.21 -20.56
CA ILE A 213 -11.79 31.72 -21.89
C ILE A 213 -11.05 30.40 -21.68
N LEU A 214 -11.16 29.46 -22.63
CA LEU A 214 -10.46 28.17 -22.55
C LEU A 214 -8.94 28.36 -22.45
N ASP A 215 -8.29 27.65 -21.53
CA ASP A 215 -6.85 27.67 -21.34
C ASP A 215 -6.18 26.92 -22.51
N GLU A 216 -5.40 27.62 -23.35
CA GLU A 216 -4.75 27.06 -24.55
C GLU A 216 -3.56 26.13 -24.23
N ARG A 217 -3.43 25.71 -22.97
CA ARG A 217 -2.43 24.74 -22.53
C ARG A 217 -3.04 23.36 -22.61
N CYS A 218 -2.70 22.64 -23.68
CA CYS A 218 -3.01 21.23 -23.83
C CYS A 218 -2.52 20.45 -22.60
N GLY A 219 -3.30 19.46 -22.16
CA GLY A 219 -2.99 18.64 -20.97
C GLY A 219 -1.71 17.83 -21.14
N PRO A 220 -1.19 17.23 -20.06
CA PRO A 220 0.03 16.40 -20.12
C PRO A 220 -0.08 15.34 -21.23
N GLY A 221 0.95 15.23 -22.07
CA GLY A 221 1.01 14.31 -23.22
C GLY A 221 0.45 14.85 -24.55
N THR A 222 0.00 16.10 -24.62
CA THR A 222 -0.53 16.71 -25.86
C THR A 222 0.07 18.08 -26.17
N VAL A 223 0.26 18.40 -27.45
CA VAL A 223 0.82 19.66 -27.95
C VAL A 223 -0.24 20.37 -28.80
N LEU A 224 -0.35 21.70 -28.66
CA LEU A 224 -1.28 22.51 -29.45
C LEU A 224 -0.75 22.70 -30.88
N GLU A 225 -1.40 22.10 -31.86
CA GLU A 225 -1.10 22.26 -33.29
C GLU A 225 -2.38 22.74 -34.00
N ASP A 226 -2.31 23.88 -34.71
CA ASP A 226 -3.45 24.51 -35.43
C ASP A 226 -4.73 24.76 -34.59
N GLY A 227 -4.60 24.94 -33.28
CA GLY A 227 -5.72 25.18 -32.36
C GLY A 227 -6.39 23.91 -31.85
N GLU A 228 -5.81 22.75 -32.12
CA GLU A 228 -6.27 21.44 -31.65
C GLU A 228 -5.13 20.74 -30.87
N CYS A 229 -5.46 20.06 -29.77
CA CYS A 229 -4.46 19.34 -28.99
C CYS A 229 -4.20 17.98 -29.64
N VAL A 230 -2.97 17.76 -30.10
CA VAL A 230 -2.53 16.51 -30.74
C VAL A 230 -1.55 15.76 -29.84
N VAL A 231 -1.63 14.44 -29.82
CA VAL A 231 -0.74 13.56 -29.05
C VAL A 231 0.63 13.50 -29.74
N GLU A 232 1.72 13.70 -29.00
CA GLU A 232 3.07 13.58 -29.57
C GLU A 232 3.33 12.12 -30.05
N PRO A 233 3.83 11.90 -31.27
CA PRO A 233 4.38 10.61 -31.62
C PRO A 233 5.73 10.44 -30.91
N VAL A 234 5.76 9.62 -29.87
CA VAL A 234 6.98 9.19 -29.19
C VAL A 234 8.00 8.64 -30.20
N THR A 235 9.05 9.41 -30.47
CA THR A 235 10.23 8.91 -31.15
C THR A 235 10.96 7.94 -30.23
N GLU A 236 10.84 6.64 -30.53
CA GLU A 236 11.67 5.58 -29.96
C GLU A 236 13.16 6.01 -30.02
N SER A 237 13.76 6.20 -28.86
CA SER A 237 15.21 6.23 -28.71
C SER A 237 15.60 5.53 -27.42
N GLU A 238 15.96 4.25 -27.61
CA GLU A 238 17.01 3.52 -26.90
C GLU A 238 16.96 3.46 -25.36
N VAL A 239 16.14 2.53 -24.83
CA VAL A 239 16.41 1.93 -23.52
C VAL A 239 16.96 0.52 -23.72
N ALA A 240 18.23 0.34 -23.36
CA ALA A 240 18.92 -0.92 -23.36
C ALA A 240 18.31 -1.90 -22.33
N PRO A 241 18.09 -3.19 -22.67
CA PRO A 241 17.53 -4.15 -21.72
C PRO A 241 18.60 -4.54 -20.69
N GLN A 242 18.44 -4.04 -19.47
CA GLN A 242 19.19 -4.56 -18.33
C GLN A 242 18.56 -5.87 -17.85
N GLY A 243 19.30 -6.97 -18.00
CA GLY A 243 19.57 -7.79 -16.82
C GLY A 243 18.76 -9.08 -16.56
N LEU A 244 18.06 -9.68 -17.52
CA LEU A 244 17.37 -10.97 -17.28
C LEU A 244 18.31 -12.20 -17.11
N GLY A 245 19.62 -12.05 -17.37
CA GLY A 245 20.55 -13.17 -17.49
C GLY A 245 21.30 -13.60 -16.21
N LYS A 246 21.33 -12.78 -15.15
CA LYS A 246 22.16 -13.08 -13.96
C LYS A 246 21.45 -13.87 -12.87
N GLN A 247 20.14 -13.72 -12.71
CA GLN A 247 19.40 -14.43 -11.66
C GLN A 247 19.12 -15.90 -12.01
N LEU A 248 18.90 -16.22 -13.28
CA LEU A 248 18.65 -17.60 -13.73
C LEU A 248 19.87 -18.52 -13.50
N VAL A 249 21.09 -17.98 -13.66
CA VAL A 249 22.33 -18.77 -13.52
C VAL A 249 22.61 -19.15 -12.06
N ILE A 250 22.26 -18.28 -11.10
CA ILE A 250 22.49 -18.54 -9.68
C ILE A 250 21.52 -19.65 -9.18
N GLY A 251 20.26 -19.61 -9.61
CA GLY A 251 19.26 -20.64 -9.25
C GLY A 251 19.60 -22.03 -9.79
N VAL A 252 20.08 -22.12 -11.03
CA VAL A 252 20.47 -23.40 -11.64
C VAL A 252 21.68 -24.02 -10.94
N VAL A 253 22.69 -23.21 -10.59
CA VAL A 253 23.91 -23.71 -9.91
C VAL A 253 23.58 -24.22 -8.50
N ALA A 254 22.73 -23.53 -7.73
CA ALA A 254 22.33 -23.98 -6.39
C ALA A 254 21.58 -25.33 -6.41
N GLY A 255 20.69 -25.53 -7.39
CA GLY A 255 19.93 -26.78 -7.54
C GLY A 255 20.81 -28.02 -7.79
N PHE A 256 21.87 -27.89 -8.61
CA PHE A 256 22.79 -28.99 -8.89
C PHE A 256 23.64 -29.40 -7.69
N ILE A 257 23.99 -28.46 -6.79
CA ILE A 257 24.75 -28.77 -5.57
C ILE A 257 23.91 -29.60 -4.60
N ILE A 258 22.64 -29.24 -4.40
CA ILE A 258 21.73 -29.97 -3.51
C ILE A 258 21.46 -31.37 -4.06
N ALA A 259 21.17 -31.50 -5.35
CA ALA A 259 20.99 -32.80 -6.01
C ALA A 259 22.24 -33.68 -5.93
N GLY A 260 23.44 -33.09 -6.06
CA GLY A 260 24.71 -33.78 -5.93
C GLY A 260 24.95 -34.35 -4.52
N ILE A 261 24.64 -33.57 -3.47
CA ILE A 261 24.79 -34.02 -2.07
C ILE A 261 23.82 -35.18 -1.76
N VAL A 262 22.56 -35.06 -2.19
CA VAL A 262 21.56 -36.13 -1.99
C VAL A 262 21.96 -37.41 -2.74
N GLY A 263 22.44 -37.29 -3.99
CA GLY A 263 22.92 -38.42 -4.78
C GLY A 263 24.13 -39.12 -4.13
N LEU A 264 25.06 -38.36 -3.55
CA LEU A 264 26.22 -38.91 -2.85
C LEU A 264 25.81 -39.70 -1.60
N VAL A 265 24.89 -39.16 -0.80
CA VAL A 265 24.38 -39.83 0.42
C VAL A 265 23.67 -41.15 0.06
N LEU A 266 22.84 -41.15 -0.98
CA LEU A 266 22.14 -42.37 -1.45
C LEU A 266 23.11 -43.41 -2.03
N ALA A 267 24.17 -42.97 -2.72
CA ALA A 267 25.21 -43.87 -3.23
C ALA A 267 26.01 -44.54 -2.11
N ILE A 268 26.35 -43.81 -1.04
CA ILE A 268 27.03 -44.37 0.13
C ILE A 268 26.14 -45.41 0.83
N MET A 269 24.84 -45.12 1.00
CA MET A 269 23.89 -46.09 1.58
C MET A 269 23.70 -47.34 0.69
N SER A 270 23.65 -47.19 -0.63
CA SER A 270 23.59 -48.33 -1.56
C SER A 270 24.84 -49.20 -1.53
N LYS A 271 26.02 -48.61 -1.29
CA LYS A 271 27.28 -49.36 -1.20
C LYS A 271 27.38 -50.13 0.12
N ALA A 272 26.88 -49.56 1.21
CA ALA A 272 26.82 -50.22 2.52
C ALA A 272 25.84 -51.42 2.53
N SER A 273 24.71 -51.33 1.83
CA SER A 273 23.72 -52.44 1.78
C SER A 273 24.22 -53.64 0.97
N LYS A 274 25.09 -53.43 -0.02
CA LYS A 274 25.64 -54.50 -0.88
C LYS A 274 26.74 -55.33 -0.20
N SER A 275 27.32 -54.84 0.89
CA SER A 275 28.40 -55.52 1.63
C SER A 275 27.91 -56.50 2.71
N SER A 276 26.60 -56.60 2.93
CA SER A 276 26.00 -57.46 3.97
C SER A 276 25.34 -58.73 3.41
N LYS A 277 25.95 -59.35 2.38
CA LYS A 277 25.53 -60.65 1.84
C LYS A 277 26.74 -61.53 1.58
#